data_AF-A0A4R6YBA0-F1
#
_entry.id   AF-A0A4R6YBA0-F1
#
_cell.length_a   1.000
_cell.length_b   1.000
_cell.length_c   1.000
_cell.angle_alpha   90.00
_cell.angle_beta   90.00
_cell.angle_gamma   90.00
#
_symmetry.space_group_name_H-M   'P 1'
#
loop_
_entity.id
_entity.type
_entity.pdbx_description
1 polymer ?
#
loop_
_entity_poly.entity_id
_entity_poly.type
_entity_poly.pdbx_seq_one_letter_code
_entity_poly.pdbx_strand_id
1 'polypeptide(L)'
;MQHILMRGLPGGLPESAQEMAWREAAGGMNATIDSLFDEHARYRSFFDALKKAVSEGDKAAVAAMVDYPFQARIDGKSVKIGDAAHFVADYDKVVTAKVKSALHAQGYESLFANWQGVMVGDG
;
A
#
# COMPACT_ATOMS: atom_id res chain seq x y z
N MET A 1 -14.83 -9.66 4.22
CA MET A 1 -14.85 -11.14 4.08
C MET A 1 -13.42 -11.58 3.82
N GLN A 2 -12.91 -12.56 4.56
CA GLN A 2 -11.50 -12.96 4.55
C GLN A 2 -11.35 -14.35 3.98
N HIS A 3 -10.48 -14.55 2.99
CA HIS A 3 -9.88 -15.85 2.71
C HIS A 3 -8.40 -15.66 2.33
N ILE A 4 -7.54 -16.06 3.27
CA ILE A 4 -6.13 -16.39 3.06
C ILE A 4 -6.06 -17.86 2.69
N LEU A 5 -5.42 -18.19 1.57
CA LEU A 5 -4.79 -19.50 1.41
C LEU A 5 -3.55 -19.38 0.52
N MET A 6 -2.37 -19.55 1.10
CA MET A 6 -1.10 -19.74 0.41
C MET A 6 -0.64 -21.20 0.60
N ARG A 7 -0.57 -21.97 -0.50
CA ARG A 7 0.58 -22.81 -0.90
C ARG A 7 0.25 -23.66 -2.13
N GLY A 8 1.17 -23.66 -3.10
CA GLY A 8 1.02 -24.30 -4.39
C GLY A 8 1.40 -25.78 -4.51
N LEU A 9 1.14 -26.32 -5.69
CA LEU A 9 1.72 -27.52 -6.31
C LEU A 9 1.55 -27.39 -7.84
N PRO A 10 2.50 -27.85 -8.68
CA PRO A 10 2.50 -27.63 -10.11
C PRO A 10 1.75 -28.75 -10.83
N GLY A 11 0.64 -28.41 -11.47
CA GLY A 11 -0.10 -29.32 -12.33
C GLY A 11 -1.24 -28.54 -12.98
N GLY A 12 -1.19 -28.40 -14.31
CA GLY A 12 -2.13 -27.62 -15.09
C GLY A 12 -3.59 -27.94 -14.75
N LEU A 13 -4.24 -27.00 -14.10
CA LEU A 13 -5.68 -26.87 -13.96
C LEU A 13 -6.07 -25.55 -14.66
N PRO A 14 -7.27 -25.46 -15.24
CA PRO A 14 -7.72 -24.20 -15.83
C PRO A 14 -7.62 -23.09 -14.79
N GLU A 15 -6.87 -22.05 -15.14
CA GLU A 15 -6.68 -20.82 -14.37
C GLU A 15 -8.04 -20.38 -13.84
N SER A 16 -8.24 -20.43 -12.52
CA SER A 16 -9.57 -20.27 -11.94
C SER A 16 -10.12 -18.88 -12.31
N ALA A 17 -11.44 -18.74 -12.50
CA ALA A 17 -12.05 -17.44 -12.82
C ALA A 17 -11.69 -16.34 -11.80
N GLN A 18 -11.36 -16.76 -10.56
CA GLN A 18 -10.79 -15.89 -9.55
C GLN A 18 -9.37 -15.44 -9.93
N GLU A 19 -8.42 -16.33 -10.22
CA GLU A 19 -7.06 -15.96 -10.68
C GLU A 19 -7.06 -15.06 -11.91
N MET A 20 -7.95 -15.30 -12.88
CA MET A 20 -8.13 -14.43 -14.05
C MET A 20 -8.61 -13.03 -13.64
N ALA A 21 -9.60 -12.94 -12.76
CA ALA A 21 -10.11 -11.66 -12.25
C ALA A 21 -9.05 -10.89 -11.45
N TRP A 22 -8.22 -11.57 -10.65
CA TRP A 22 -7.11 -10.94 -9.92
C TRP A 22 -6.04 -10.38 -10.89
N ARG A 23 -5.74 -11.08 -11.98
CA ARG A 23 -4.80 -10.60 -13.00
C ARG A 23 -5.35 -9.44 -13.83
N GLU A 24 -6.63 -9.48 -14.16
CA GLU A 24 -7.31 -8.39 -14.88
C GLU A 24 -7.38 -7.12 -14.03
N ALA A 25 -7.69 -7.25 -12.73
CA ALA A 25 -7.71 -6.13 -11.80
C ALA A 25 -6.30 -5.52 -11.61
N ALA A 26 -5.27 -6.35 -11.46
CA ALA A 26 -3.88 -5.88 -11.40
C ALA A 26 -3.43 -5.22 -12.72
N GLY A 27 -3.84 -5.77 -13.87
CA GLY A 27 -3.59 -5.19 -15.19
C GLY A 27 -4.29 -3.84 -15.39
N GLY A 28 -5.54 -3.71 -14.93
CA GLY A 28 -6.29 -2.46 -14.96
C GLY A 28 -5.66 -1.36 -14.10
N MET A 29 -5.13 -1.71 -12.92
CA MET A 29 -4.38 -0.78 -12.09
C MET A 29 -3.06 -0.34 -12.75
N ASN A 30 -2.31 -1.28 -13.34
CA ASN A 30 -1.09 -0.95 -14.08
C ASN A 30 -1.37 0.05 -15.21
N ALA A 31 -2.40 -0.20 -16.02
CA ALA A 31 -2.79 0.70 -17.11
C ALA A 31 -3.20 2.10 -16.60
N THR A 32 -3.85 2.17 -15.43
CA THR A 32 -4.22 3.44 -14.80
C THR A 32 -2.97 4.21 -14.34
N ILE A 33 -2.03 3.54 -13.69
CA ILE A 33 -0.79 4.17 -13.21
C ILE A 33 0.12 4.56 -14.38
N ASP A 34 0.22 3.75 -15.43
CA ASP A 34 0.96 4.11 -16.64
C ASP A 34 0.37 5.34 -17.32
N SER A 35 -0.95 5.43 -17.41
CA SER A 35 -1.63 6.62 -17.97
C SER A 35 -1.34 7.90 -17.18
N LEU A 36 -1.15 7.80 -15.86
CA LEU A 36 -0.90 8.95 -14.99
C LEU A 36 0.59 9.30 -14.86
N PHE A 37 1.47 8.30 -14.82
CA PHE A 37 2.85 8.44 -14.36
C PHE A 37 3.88 7.68 -15.21
N ASP A 38 3.45 6.88 -16.20
CA ASP A 38 4.30 6.07 -17.10
C ASP A 38 5.29 5.11 -16.39
N GLU A 39 5.03 4.74 -15.12
CA GLU A 39 5.96 3.99 -14.29
C GLU A 39 5.29 3.01 -13.30
N HIS A 40 4.28 2.21 -13.72
CA HIS A 40 3.57 1.29 -12.81
C HIS A 40 4.48 0.34 -12.01
N ALA A 41 5.58 -0.12 -12.59
CA ALA A 41 6.53 -1.01 -11.93
C ALA A 41 7.18 -0.38 -10.68
N ARG A 42 7.42 0.94 -10.70
CA ARG A 42 7.99 1.67 -9.56
C ARG A 42 6.97 1.77 -8.42
N TYR A 43 5.72 2.07 -8.74
CA TYR A 43 4.62 2.11 -7.76
C TYR A 43 4.33 0.74 -7.15
N ARG A 44 4.38 -0.33 -7.95
CA ARG A 44 4.26 -1.69 -7.45
C ARG A 44 5.38 -2.03 -6.47
N SER A 45 6.62 -1.76 -6.84
CA SER A 45 7.78 -2.01 -5.99
C SER A 45 7.71 -1.20 -4.69
N PHE A 46 7.30 0.07 -4.76
CA PHE A 46 7.08 0.92 -3.60
C PHE A 46 6.02 0.35 -2.66
N PHE A 47 4.85 -0.05 -3.20
CA PHE A 47 3.76 -0.60 -2.41
C PHE A 47 4.16 -1.90 -1.71
N ASP A 48 4.83 -2.81 -2.42
CA ASP A 48 5.30 -4.07 -1.85
C ASP A 48 6.35 -3.84 -0.75
N ALA A 49 7.28 -2.88 -0.95
CA ALA A 49 8.25 -2.49 0.05
C ALA A 49 7.61 -1.85 1.30
N LEU A 50 6.61 -0.97 1.10
CA LEU A 50 5.84 -0.35 2.17
C LEU A 50 5.08 -1.39 3.00
N LYS A 51 4.37 -2.32 2.34
CA LYS A 51 3.67 -3.43 3.03
C LYS A 51 4.64 -4.20 3.90
N LYS A 52 5.78 -4.61 3.34
CA LYS A 52 6.79 -5.37 4.06
C LYS A 52 7.32 -4.61 5.28
N ALA A 53 7.74 -3.36 5.12
CA ALA A 53 8.28 -2.55 6.20
C ALA A 53 7.27 -2.33 7.33
N VAL A 54 5.99 -2.10 6.99
CA VAL A 54 4.92 -1.95 7.98
C VAL A 54 4.62 -3.27 8.70
N SER A 55 4.65 -4.41 8.01
CA SER A 55 4.48 -5.75 8.60
C SER A 55 5.60 -6.11 9.56
N GLU A 56 6.84 -5.77 9.21
CA GLU A 56 8.03 -5.99 10.05
C GLU A 56 8.12 -4.97 11.21
N GLY A 57 7.31 -3.90 11.17
CA GLY A 57 7.37 -2.82 12.14
C GLY A 57 8.62 -1.95 11.99
N ASP A 58 9.25 -1.96 10.82
CA ASP A 58 10.45 -1.19 10.52
C ASP A 58 10.10 0.28 10.27
N LYS A 59 10.03 1.04 11.37
CA LYS A 59 9.70 2.47 11.36
C LYS A 59 10.69 3.28 10.53
N ALA A 60 11.96 2.89 10.51
CA ALA A 60 13.01 3.61 9.79
C ALA A 60 12.91 3.40 8.28
N ALA A 61 12.63 2.17 7.85
CA ALA A 61 12.38 1.88 6.44
C ALA A 61 11.14 2.61 5.92
N VAL A 62 10.04 2.62 6.69
CA VAL A 62 8.85 3.39 6.31
C VAL A 62 9.16 4.88 6.26
N ALA A 63 9.89 5.43 7.23
CA ALA A 63 10.28 6.84 7.24
C ALA A 63 11.11 7.23 6.00
N ALA A 64 12.00 6.34 5.54
CA ALA A 64 12.82 6.59 4.35
C ALA A 64 12.03 6.58 3.04
N MET A 65 10.82 6.00 3.04
CA MET A 65 9.93 5.94 1.88
C MET A 65 8.96 7.14 1.82
N VAL A 66 8.91 7.97 2.86
CA VAL A 66 7.98 9.10 2.97
C VAL A 66 8.63 10.37 2.44
N ASP A 67 7.87 11.11 1.63
CA ASP A 67 8.26 12.45 1.20
C ASP A 67 7.86 13.48 2.28
N TYR A 68 8.82 14.31 2.69
CA TYR A 68 8.63 15.31 3.74
C TYR A 68 8.67 16.73 3.18
N PRO A 69 7.92 17.69 3.77
CA PRO A 69 7.00 17.51 4.90
C PRO A 69 5.61 17.06 4.43
N PHE A 70 4.88 16.34 5.29
CA PHE A 70 3.49 15.96 5.02
C PHE A 70 2.56 16.26 6.20
N GLN A 71 1.25 16.25 5.93
CA GLN A 71 0.21 16.44 6.95
C GLN A 71 -0.43 15.08 7.28
N ALA A 72 -0.37 14.70 8.54
CA ALA A 72 -1.05 13.53 9.09
C ALA A 72 -2.29 13.95 9.88
N ARG A 73 -3.32 13.10 9.93
CA ARG A 73 -4.45 13.26 10.84
C ARG A 73 -4.23 12.34 12.05
N ILE A 74 -3.87 12.92 13.19
CA ILE A 74 -3.64 12.19 14.45
C ILE A 74 -4.70 12.63 15.44
N ASP A 75 -5.49 11.69 15.97
CA ASP A 75 -6.57 11.95 16.95
C ASP A 75 -7.52 13.09 16.52
N GLY A 76 -7.85 13.13 15.22
CA GLY A 76 -8.75 14.15 14.64
C GLY A 76 -8.12 15.52 14.44
N LYS A 77 -6.82 15.68 14.71
CA LYS A 77 -6.05 16.92 14.51
C LYS A 77 -5.11 16.77 13.32
N SER A 78 -4.95 17.85 12.54
CA SER A 78 -3.91 17.91 11.53
C SER A 78 -2.56 18.17 12.19
N VAL A 79 -1.62 17.26 12.02
CA VAL A 79 -0.25 17.33 12.53
C VAL A 79 0.69 17.39 11.34
N LYS A 80 1.58 18.40 11.32
CA LYS A 80 2.61 18.52 10.29
C LYS A 80 3.83 17.72 10.72
N ILE A 81 4.16 16.67 9.96
CA ILE A 81 5.39 15.90 10.14
C ILE A 81 6.46 16.52 9.23
N GLY A 82 7.53 17.01 9.84
CA GLY A 82 8.58 17.77 9.15
C GLY A 82 9.70 16.93 8.57
N ASP A 83 9.97 15.78 9.19
CA ASP A 83 11.15 14.96 8.93
C ASP A 83 10.98 13.52 9.45
N ALA A 84 11.93 12.68 9.10
CA ALA A 84 11.96 11.26 9.48
C ALA A 84 12.00 11.02 11.00
N ALA A 85 12.71 11.85 11.77
CA ALA A 85 12.80 11.68 13.21
C ALA A 85 11.46 11.97 13.89
N HIS A 86 10.76 13.02 13.46
CA HIS A 86 9.40 13.34 13.90
C HIS A 86 8.43 12.20 13.53
N PHE A 87 8.51 11.68 12.31
CA PHE A 87 7.67 10.55 11.89
C PHE A 87 7.89 9.30 12.74
N VAL A 88 9.14 8.92 13.00
CA VAL A 88 9.45 7.74 13.82
C VAL A 88 8.96 7.91 15.26
N ALA A 89 9.07 9.12 15.82
CA ALA A 89 8.58 9.43 17.16
C ALA A 89 7.05 9.28 17.28
N ASP A 90 6.31 9.73 16.27
CA ASP A 90 4.84 9.63 16.24
C ASP A 90 4.32 8.43 15.43
N TYR A 91 5.19 7.48 15.06
CA TYR A 91 4.87 6.40 14.13
C TYR A 91 3.64 5.60 14.57
N ASP A 92 3.52 5.25 15.86
CA ASP A 92 2.40 4.44 16.33
C ASP A 92 1.07 5.22 16.37
N LYS A 93 1.14 6.56 16.34
CA LYS A 93 -0.02 7.45 16.22
C LYS A 93 -0.44 7.67 14.77
N VAL A 94 0.52 7.63 13.84
CA VAL A 94 0.29 7.76 12.39
C VAL A 94 -0.10 6.41 11.77
N VAL A 95 0.72 5.39 11.99
CA VAL A 95 0.55 4.01 11.51
C VAL A 95 -0.09 3.16 12.61
N THR A 96 -1.36 3.47 12.89
CA THR A 96 -2.16 2.74 13.88
C THR A 96 -2.42 1.29 13.47
N ALA A 97 -2.86 0.46 14.41
CA ALA A 97 -3.27 -0.91 14.10
C ALA A 97 -4.35 -0.99 13.00
N LYS A 98 -5.23 0.01 12.92
CA LYS A 98 -6.23 0.13 11.85
C LYS A 98 -5.57 0.35 10.50
N VAL A 99 -4.57 1.24 10.40
CA VAL A 99 -3.81 1.49 9.17
C VAL A 99 -3.03 0.26 8.75
N LYS A 100 -2.38 -0.44 9.71
CA LYS A 100 -1.71 -1.72 9.42
C LYS A 100 -2.68 -2.75 8.85
N SER A 101 -3.85 -2.90 9.49
CA SER A 101 -4.87 -3.84 9.04
C SER A 101 -5.42 -3.48 7.65
N ALA A 102 -5.69 -2.20 7.40
CA ALA A 102 -6.13 -1.72 6.10
C ALA A 102 -5.06 -1.97 5.02
N LEU A 103 -3.80 -1.64 5.27
CA LEU A 103 -2.70 -1.87 4.34
C LEU A 103 -2.48 -3.38 4.06
N HIS A 104 -2.66 -4.23 5.08
CA HIS A 104 -2.60 -5.68 4.91
C HIS A 104 -3.75 -6.21 4.07
N ALA A 105 -4.97 -5.76 4.33
CA ALA A 105 -6.19 -6.17 3.63
C ALA A 105 -6.29 -5.58 2.21
N GLN A 106 -5.64 -4.45 1.96
CA GLN A 106 -5.63 -3.79 0.66
C GLN A 106 -4.69 -4.52 -0.31
N GLY A 107 -5.26 -4.95 -1.44
CA GLY A 107 -4.53 -5.47 -2.58
C GLY A 107 -4.00 -4.32 -3.43
N TYR A 108 -2.96 -4.57 -4.22
CA TYR A 108 -2.41 -3.56 -5.13
C TYR A 108 -3.48 -3.10 -6.14
N GLU A 109 -4.34 -4.02 -6.60
CA GLU A 109 -5.46 -3.71 -7.48
C GLU A 109 -6.55 -2.82 -6.88
N SER A 110 -6.61 -2.66 -5.55
CA SER A 110 -7.59 -1.81 -4.86
C SER A 110 -6.99 -0.49 -4.34
N LEU A 111 -5.79 -0.14 -4.80
CA LEU A 111 -5.23 1.19 -4.59
C LEU A 111 -6.10 2.25 -5.26
N PHE A 112 -6.24 3.41 -4.63
CA PHE A 112 -6.93 4.53 -5.25
C PHE A 112 -5.90 5.55 -5.72
N ALA A 113 -5.55 5.52 -7.01
CA ALA A 113 -4.64 6.49 -7.61
C ALA A 113 -5.43 7.67 -8.20
N ASN A 114 -5.03 8.89 -7.88
CA ASN A 114 -5.54 10.10 -8.50
C ASN A 114 -4.40 11.08 -8.81
N TRP A 115 -4.74 12.25 -9.35
CA TRP A 115 -3.77 13.29 -9.73
C TRP A 115 -3.00 13.89 -8.54
N GLN A 116 -3.38 13.58 -7.29
CA GLN A 116 -2.68 13.98 -6.06
C GLN A 116 -1.78 12.87 -5.50
N GLY A 117 -1.78 11.67 -6.11
CA GLY A 117 -0.97 10.52 -5.70
C GLY A 117 -1.80 9.25 -5.50
N VAL A 118 -1.18 8.25 -4.87
CA VAL A 118 -1.82 6.97 -4.55
C VAL A 118 -2.29 6.99 -3.09
N MET A 119 -3.61 6.85 -2.88
CA MET A 119 -4.21 6.74 -1.55
C MET A 119 -4.24 5.29 -1.07
N VAL A 120 -3.77 5.09 0.16
CA VAL A 120 -3.79 3.83 0.90
C VAL A 120 -4.72 3.98 2.10
N GLY A 121 -5.72 3.10 2.23
CA GLY A 121 -6.77 3.16 3.27
C GLY A 121 -8.16 3.58 2.76
N ASP A 122 -9.15 3.55 3.66
CA ASP A 122 -10.47 4.17 3.46
C ASP A 122 -10.30 5.70 3.46
N GLY A 123 -10.60 6.34 2.33
CA GLY A 123 -10.40 7.77 2.09
C GLY A 123 -10.98 8.73 3.13
#